data_AF-A0A8J2P4Z0-F1
#
_entry.id   AF-A0A8J2P4Z0-F1
#
_cell.length_a   1.000
_cell.length_b   1.000
_cell.length_c   1.000
_cell.angle_alpha   90.00
_cell.angle_beta   90.00
_cell.angle_gamma   90.00
#
_symmetry.space_group_name_H-M   'P 1'
#
loop_
_entity.id
_entity.type
_entity.pdbx_description
1 polymer ?
#
loop_
_entity_poly.entity_id
_entity_poly.type
_entity_poly.pdbx_seq_one_letter_code
_entity_poly.pdbx_strand_id
1 'polypeptide(L)'
;MGSRVLLELQKIILGVILVVLYASLLTFILLTLPYRALVIVVAKICRPELGSMITDLSSVFSLERPEESIFNLMYFVIIDGNMPTDRFRDLFQRRIMNRWNARGDSLVFYRLREGWDYFLGYTFWRPDPNFDLNYYIRDYDYEGKLALPCPCYEEHLRRVCSDLTQVCFRN
;
A
#
# COMPACT_ATOMS: atom_id res chain seq x y z
N MET A 1 -14.02 55.27 -9.33
CA MET A 1 -13.36 54.75 -10.55
C MET A 1 -12.23 53.77 -10.24
N GLY A 2 -11.36 54.04 -9.25
CA GLY A 2 -10.22 53.16 -8.90
C GLY A 2 -10.55 51.72 -8.49
N SER A 3 -11.66 51.48 -7.78
CA SER A 3 -12.04 50.12 -7.35
C SER A 3 -12.36 49.16 -8.52
N ARG A 4 -12.92 49.66 -9.63
CA ARG A 4 -13.20 48.81 -10.81
C ARG A 4 -11.91 48.42 -11.53
N VAL A 5 -10.98 49.36 -11.67
CA VAL A 5 -9.67 49.12 -12.30
C VAL A 5 -8.86 48.09 -11.50
N LEU A 6 -8.90 48.19 -10.16
CA LEU A 6 -8.23 47.23 -9.28
C LEU A 6 -8.80 45.80 -9.44
N LEU A 7 -10.12 45.66 -9.53
CA LEU A 7 -10.79 44.37 -9.71
C LEU A 7 -10.44 43.73 -11.06
N GLU A 8 -10.42 44.51 -12.14
CA GLU A 8 -10.03 44.00 -13.46
C GLU A 8 -8.54 43.58 -13.49
N LEU A 9 -7.67 44.35 -12.84
CA LEU A 9 -6.25 44.01 -12.73
C LEU A 9 -6.03 42.72 -11.92
N GLN A 10 -6.78 42.51 -10.84
CA GLN A 10 -6.75 41.26 -10.07
C GLN A 10 -7.18 40.05 -10.90
N LYS A 11 -8.24 40.17 -11.72
CA LYS A 11 -8.68 39.10 -12.62
C LYS A 11 -7.61 38.75 -13.66
N ILE A 12 -6.96 39.76 -14.23
CA ILE A 12 -5.87 39.56 -15.20
C ILE A 12 -4.71 38.82 -14.54
N ILE A 13 -4.25 39.26 -13.36
CA ILE A 13 -3.18 38.59 -12.63
C ILE A 13 -3.54 37.14 -12.31
N LEU A 14 -4.75 36.90 -11.80
CA LEU A 14 -5.24 35.56 -11.50
C LEU A 14 -5.27 34.69 -12.77
N GLY A 15 -5.72 35.25 -13.90
CA GLY A 15 -5.73 34.57 -15.19
C GLY A 15 -4.32 34.16 -15.63
N VAL A 16 -3.34 35.06 -15.53
CA VAL A 16 -1.94 34.76 -15.85
C VAL A 16 -1.39 33.66 -14.95
N ILE A 17 -1.65 33.71 -13.64
CA ILE A 17 -1.22 32.68 -12.69
C ILE A 17 -1.82 31.33 -13.06
N LEU A 18 -3.12 31.27 -13.36
CA LEU A 18 -3.79 30.02 -13.75
C LEU A 18 -3.22 29.45 -15.06
N VAL A 19 -2.93 30.30 -16.04
CA VAL A 19 -2.31 29.87 -17.31
C VAL A 19 -0.91 29.30 -17.07
N VAL A 20 -0.09 29.94 -16.24
CA VAL A 20 1.26 29.45 -15.90
C VAL A 20 1.18 28.13 -15.15
N LEU A 21 0.30 28.01 -14.15
CA LEU A 21 0.10 26.77 -13.42
C LEU A 21 -0.38 25.65 -14.35
N TYR A 22 -1.34 25.92 -15.21
CA TYR A 22 -1.84 24.94 -16.18
C TYR A 22 -0.74 24.49 -17.15
N ALA A 23 0.03 25.43 -17.71
CA ALA A 23 1.14 25.12 -18.61
C ALA A 23 2.23 24.29 -17.92
N SER A 24 2.57 24.61 -16.66
CA SER A 24 3.54 23.83 -15.87
C SER A 24 3.04 22.41 -15.60
N LEU A 25 1.77 22.26 -15.23
CA LEU A 25 1.16 20.97 -14.96
C LEU A 25 1.11 20.11 -16.23
N LEU A 26 0.70 20.72 -17.36
CA LEU A 26 0.67 20.05 -18.65
C LEU A 26 2.07 19.59 -19.08
N THR A 27 3.07 20.46 -18.94
CA THR A 27 4.47 20.12 -19.25
C THR A 27 4.97 18.97 -18.37
N PHE A 28 4.68 19.01 -17.07
CA PHE A 28 5.03 17.94 -16.14
C PHE A 28 4.40 16.60 -16.54
N ILE A 29 3.10 16.58 -16.88
CA ILE A 29 2.40 15.37 -17.35
C ILE A 29 3.02 14.86 -18.66
N LEU A 30 3.28 15.76 -19.61
CA LEU A 30 3.86 15.42 -20.91
C LEU A 30 5.29 14.86 -20.81
N LEU A 31 6.05 15.21 -19.78
CA LEU A 31 7.40 14.66 -19.56
C LEU A 31 7.35 13.35 -18.76
N THR A 32 6.49 13.28 -17.74
CA THR A 32 6.44 12.13 -16.83
C THR A 32 5.81 10.90 -17.47
N LEU A 33 4.78 11.04 -18.30
CA LEU A 33 4.14 9.88 -18.93
C LEU A 33 5.06 9.13 -19.92
N PRO A 34 5.76 9.81 -20.84
CA PRO A 34 6.74 9.15 -21.72
C PRO A 34 7.92 8.57 -20.94
N TYR A 35 8.42 9.28 -19.91
CA TYR A 35 9.48 8.77 -19.05
C TYR A 35 9.06 7.48 -18.34
N ARG A 36 7.85 7.45 -17.77
CA ARG A 36 7.28 6.25 -17.17
C ARG A 36 7.18 5.10 -18.16
N ALA A 37 6.70 5.36 -19.37
CA ALA A 37 6.61 4.34 -20.42
C ALA A 37 7.99 3.80 -20.80
N LEU A 38 8.99 4.67 -20.93
CA LEU A 38 10.38 4.30 -21.17
C LEU A 38 10.91 3.40 -20.05
N VAL A 39 10.71 3.78 -18.79
CA VAL A 39 11.17 3.00 -17.63
C VAL A 39 10.54 1.60 -17.61
N ILE A 40 9.25 1.46 -17.96
CA ILE A 40 8.61 0.14 -18.07
C ILE A 40 9.29 -0.74 -19.13
N VAL A 41 9.61 -0.17 -20.30
CA VAL A 41 10.28 -0.90 -21.37
C VAL A 41 11.69 -1.29 -20.96
N VAL A 42 12.45 -0.35 -20.39
CA VAL A 42 13.83 -0.60 -19.91
C VAL A 42 13.84 -1.63 -18.79
N ALA A 43 12.91 -1.57 -17.84
CA ALA A 43 12.80 -2.53 -16.76
C ALA A 43 12.61 -3.96 -17.29
N LYS A 44 11.74 -4.17 -18.28
CA LYS A 44 11.55 -5.50 -18.90
C LYS A 44 12.81 -6.07 -19.52
N ILE A 45 13.71 -5.22 -20.03
CA ILE A 45 14.94 -5.64 -20.69
C ILE A 45 16.06 -5.86 -19.68
N CYS A 46 16.26 -4.90 -18.77
CA CYS A 46 17.39 -4.89 -17.85
C CYS A 46 17.16 -5.67 -16.56
N ARG A 47 15.90 -5.80 -16.13
CA ARG A 47 15.46 -6.38 -14.86
C ARG A 47 14.17 -7.20 -15.04
N PRO A 48 14.21 -8.30 -15.84
CA PRO A 48 13.01 -9.09 -16.18
C PRO A 48 12.37 -9.77 -14.96
N GLU A 49 13.06 -9.84 -13.83
CA GLU A 49 12.51 -10.29 -12.55
C GLU A 49 11.52 -9.29 -11.92
N LEU A 50 11.54 -8.03 -12.37
CA LEU A 50 10.54 -7.05 -11.96
C LEU A 50 9.22 -7.33 -12.68
N GLY A 51 8.15 -7.42 -11.90
CA GLY A 51 6.79 -7.54 -12.39
C GLY A 51 6.24 -6.22 -12.91
N SER A 52 4.97 -5.97 -12.65
CA SER A 52 4.32 -4.72 -13.07
C SER A 52 4.75 -3.54 -12.21
N MET A 53 4.82 -2.35 -12.82
CA MET A 53 5.04 -1.11 -12.07
C MET A 53 3.87 -0.87 -11.11
N ILE A 54 4.18 -0.46 -9.88
CA ILE A 54 3.19 -0.16 -8.84
C ILE A 54 2.41 1.08 -9.26
N THR A 55 1.09 0.96 -9.26
CA THR A 55 0.15 2.08 -9.36
C THR A 55 -0.29 2.53 -7.98
N ASP A 56 -0.77 3.76 -7.87
CA ASP A 56 -1.22 4.38 -6.61
C ASP A 56 -2.29 3.54 -5.87
N LEU A 57 -3.13 2.80 -6.59
CA LEU A 57 -4.10 1.89 -5.98
C LEU A 57 -3.47 0.57 -5.53
N SER A 58 -2.42 0.13 -6.21
CA SER A 58 -1.73 -1.12 -5.87
C SER A 58 -0.77 -0.96 -4.69
N SER A 59 -0.22 0.23 -4.46
CA SER A 59 0.64 0.50 -3.29
C SER A 59 -0.09 0.30 -1.96
N VAL A 60 -1.41 0.52 -1.93
CA VAL A 60 -2.28 0.24 -0.77
C VAL A 60 -2.21 -1.24 -0.36
N PHE A 61 -1.91 -2.14 -1.30
CA PHE A 61 -1.83 -3.59 -1.06
C PHE A 61 -0.39 -4.08 -0.97
N SER A 62 0.60 -3.19 -0.90
CA SER A 62 2.00 -3.60 -0.78
C SER A 62 2.29 -4.04 0.64
N LEU A 63 2.87 -5.24 0.77
CA LEU A 63 3.40 -5.74 2.02
C LEU A 63 4.76 -5.08 2.25
N GLU A 64 4.75 -3.79 2.60
CA GLU A 64 5.96 -3.15 3.12
C GLU A 64 6.42 -3.85 4.40
N ARG A 65 7.74 -3.82 4.64
CA ARG A 65 8.22 -4.14 5.98
C ARG A 65 7.61 -3.12 6.95
N PRO A 66 6.94 -3.56 8.02
CA PRO A 66 6.26 -2.64 8.95
C PRO A 66 7.17 -1.55 9.52
N GLU A 67 8.48 -1.83 9.56
CA GLU A 67 9.55 -0.97 10.09
C GLU A 67 9.86 0.23 9.19
N GLU A 68 9.58 0.13 7.88
CA GLU A 68 9.90 1.16 6.89
C GLU A 68 8.65 1.89 6.38
N SER A 69 7.46 1.40 6.76
CA SER A 69 6.20 1.95 6.26
C SER A 69 5.75 3.19 7.02
N ILE A 70 5.45 4.26 6.27
CA ILE A 70 4.87 5.50 6.80
C ILE A 70 3.34 5.34 6.98
N PHE A 71 2.71 4.38 6.29
CA PHE A 71 1.27 4.17 6.31
C PHE A 71 0.90 2.69 6.29
N ASN A 72 0.31 2.22 7.40
CA ASN A 72 -0.20 0.86 7.52
C ASN A 72 -1.74 0.87 7.60
N LEU A 73 -2.39 0.14 6.70
CA LEU A 73 -3.83 -0.07 6.76
C LEU A 73 -4.14 -1.29 7.63
N MET A 74 -4.82 -1.06 8.75
CA MET A 74 -5.14 -2.10 9.73
C MET A 74 -6.63 -2.45 9.67
N TYR A 75 -6.93 -3.73 9.54
CA TYR A 75 -8.29 -4.26 9.60
C TYR A 75 -8.43 -5.24 10.76
N PHE A 76 -9.49 -5.07 11.54
CA PHE A 76 -9.83 -5.97 12.64
C PHE A 76 -10.99 -6.87 12.23
N VAL A 77 -10.80 -8.17 12.42
CA VAL A 77 -11.83 -9.18 12.18
C VAL A 77 -11.93 -10.03 13.44
N ILE A 78 -13.16 -10.21 13.92
CA ILE A 78 -13.44 -11.07 15.07
C ILE A 78 -14.07 -12.33 14.52
N ILE A 79 -13.50 -13.46 14.90
CA ILE A 79 -13.95 -14.78 14.48
C ILE A 79 -14.64 -15.42 15.68
N ASP A 80 -15.89 -15.85 15.49
CA ASP A 80 -16.61 -16.60 16.50
C ASP A 80 -15.98 -17.99 16.71
N GLY A 81 -15.61 -18.28 17.96
CA GLY A 81 -15.03 -19.55 18.37
C GLY A 81 -13.51 -19.54 18.52
N ASN A 82 -12.97 -20.66 19.02
CA ASN A 82 -11.52 -20.81 19.20
C ASN A 82 -10.89 -21.38 17.92
N MET A 83 -10.23 -20.52 17.13
CA MET A 83 -9.48 -20.93 15.94
C MET A 83 -7.98 -20.88 16.24
N PRO A 84 -7.30 -22.03 16.35
CA PRO A 84 -5.84 -22.06 16.48
C PRO A 84 -5.18 -21.42 15.26
N THR A 85 -4.10 -20.70 15.46
CA THR A 85 -3.43 -19.94 14.40
C THR A 85 -2.85 -20.82 13.31
N ASP A 86 -2.36 -22.01 13.63
CA ASP A 86 -1.93 -22.97 12.61
C ASP A 86 -3.08 -23.40 11.68
N ARG A 87 -4.28 -23.56 12.25
CA ARG A 87 -5.49 -23.85 11.46
C ARG A 87 -5.88 -22.63 10.61
N PHE A 88 -5.76 -21.42 11.14
CA PHE A 88 -5.99 -20.20 10.38
C PHE A 88 -5.00 -20.07 9.21
N ARG A 89 -3.70 -20.27 9.45
CA ARG A 89 -2.64 -20.26 8.42
C ARG A 89 -2.94 -21.27 7.31
N ASP A 90 -3.28 -22.51 7.66
CA ASP A 90 -3.63 -23.56 6.68
C ASP A 90 -4.86 -23.17 5.85
N LEU A 91 -5.92 -22.66 6.49
CA LEU A 91 -7.12 -22.18 5.79
C LEU A 91 -6.82 -20.99 4.88
N PHE A 92 -6.03 -20.03 5.36
CA PHE A 92 -5.64 -18.85 4.59
C PHE A 92 -4.81 -19.26 3.37
N GLN A 93 -3.83 -20.13 3.56
CA GLN A 93 -3.01 -20.65 2.47
C GLN A 93 -3.85 -21.37 1.42
N ARG A 94 -4.74 -22.28 1.83
CA ARG A 94 -5.59 -23.05 0.91
C ARG A 94 -6.63 -22.20 0.19
N ARG A 95 -7.32 -21.32 0.92
CA ARG A 95 -8.50 -20.60 0.40
C ARG A 95 -8.19 -19.25 -0.23
N ILE A 96 -7.10 -18.60 0.19
CA ILE A 96 -6.72 -17.28 -0.29
C ILE A 96 -5.46 -17.39 -1.13
N MET A 97 -4.34 -17.82 -0.54
CA MET A 97 -3.04 -17.80 -1.23
C MET A 97 -2.98 -18.71 -2.46
N ASN A 98 -3.68 -19.83 -2.44
CA ASN A 98 -3.73 -20.81 -3.53
C ASN A 98 -5.01 -20.71 -4.37
N ARG A 99 -5.80 -19.64 -4.20
CA ARG A 99 -7.03 -19.46 -4.96
C ARG A 99 -6.70 -19.11 -6.40
N TRP A 100 -7.13 -19.96 -7.32
CA TRP A 100 -7.06 -19.69 -8.75
C TRP A 100 -8.28 -18.89 -9.21
N ASN A 101 -8.09 -18.09 -10.26
CA ASN A 101 -9.18 -17.39 -10.92
C ASN A 101 -10.16 -18.40 -11.56
N ALA A 102 -11.34 -17.95 -11.97
CA ALA A 102 -12.37 -18.84 -12.55
C ALA A 102 -11.92 -19.56 -13.84
N ARG A 103 -10.87 -19.07 -14.50
CA ARG A 103 -10.31 -19.65 -15.73
C ARG A 103 -9.17 -20.65 -15.45
N GLY A 104 -8.61 -20.66 -14.23
CA GLY A 104 -7.47 -21.48 -13.87
C GLY A 104 -6.11 -20.93 -14.34
N ASP A 105 -6.05 -19.72 -14.89
CA ASP A 105 -4.84 -19.21 -15.54
C ASP A 105 -3.85 -18.58 -14.55
N SER A 106 -4.35 -18.03 -13.44
CA SER A 106 -3.53 -17.32 -12.46
C SER A 106 -4.11 -17.39 -11.06
N LEU A 107 -3.25 -17.20 -10.06
CA LEU A 107 -3.69 -16.95 -8.68
C LEU A 107 -4.45 -15.62 -8.64
N VAL A 108 -5.55 -15.59 -7.88
CA VAL A 108 -6.35 -14.38 -7.65
C VAL A 108 -5.56 -13.37 -6.83
N PHE A 109 -4.84 -13.85 -5.81
CA PHE A 109 -4.12 -13.02 -4.85
C PHE A 109 -2.61 -13.21 -4.96
N TYR A 110 -2.07 -13.22 -6.18
CA TYR A 110 -0.63 -13.41 -6.43
C TYR A 110 0.23 -12.34 -5.72
N ARG A 111 -0.28 -11.10 -5.62
CA ARG A 111 0.41 -9.96 -4.97
C ARG A 111 0.70 -10.17 -3.49
N LEU A 112 0.00 -11.07 -2.81
CA LEU A 112 0.30 -11.39 -1.40
C LEU A 112 1.67 -12.08 -1.24
N ARG A 113 2.30 -12.51 -2.34
CA ARG A 113 3.65 -13.10 -2.36
C ARG A 113 4.68 -12.19 -3.02
N GLU A 114 4.30 -10.95 -3.33
CA GLU A 114 5.16 -9.99 -3.99
C GLU A 114 5.57 -8.91 -2.99
N GLY A 115 6.87 -8.62 -2.96
CA GLY A 115 7.38 -7.37 -2.41
C GLY A 115 7.45 -6.32 -3.51
N TRP A 116 8.16 -5.25 -3.23
CA TRP A 116 8.45 -4.24 -4.23
C TRP A 116 9.92 -3.86 -4.23
N ASP A 117 10.38 -3.32 -5.35
CA ASP A 117 11.75 -2.88 -5.55
C ASP A 117 11.75 -1.56 -6.35
N TYR A 118 12.81 -0.78 -6.23
CA TYR A 118 12.96 0.49 -6.93
C TYR A 118 13.79 0.33 -8.21
N PHE A 119 13.34 0.93 -9.29
CA PHE A 119 14.08 1.00 -10.55
C PHE A 119 13.82 2.33 -11.26
N LEU A 120 14.91 3.07 -11.57
CA LEU A 120 14.89 4.38 -12.24
C LEU A 120 13.88 5.38 -11.64
N GLY A 121 13.74 5.38 -10.31
CA GLY A 121 12.84 6.26 -9.58
C GLY A 121 11.38 5.81 -9.51
N TYR A 122 11.04 4.62 -10.01
CA TYR A 122 9.71 4.02 -9.89
C TYR A 122 9.75 2.71 -9.10
N THR A 123 8.63 2.39 -8.47
CA THR A 123 8.42 1.13 -7.75
C THR A 123 7.84 0.06 -8.66
N PHE A 124 8.34 -1.16 -8.55
CA PHE A 124 7.88 -2.33 -9.27
C PHE A 124 7.58 -3.47 -8.31
N TRP A 125 6.56 -4.26 -8.62
CA TRP A 125 6.33 -5.54 -7.94
C TRP A 125 7.49 -6.48 -8.22
N ARG A 126 7.87 -7.27 -7.22
CA ARG A 126 8.89 -8.29 -7.35
C ARG A 126 8.46 -9.52 -6.55
N PRO A 127 8.45 -10.72 -7.16
CA PRO A 127 8.20 -11.95 -6.40
C PRO A 127 9.17 -12.05 -5.23
N ASP A 128 8.66 -12.30 -4.03
CA ASP A 128 9.51 -12.56 -2.87
C ASP A 128 9.95 -14.03 -2.89
N PRO A 129 11.23 -14.33 -3.17
CA PRO A 129 11.71 -15.71 -3.22
C PRO A 129 11.70 -16.40 -1.85
N ASN A 130 11.65 -15.62 -0.76
CA ASN A 130 11.70 -16.11 0.60
C ASN A 130 10.37 -15.90 1.33
N PHE A 131 9.26 -15.81 0.59
CA PHE A 131 7.95 -15.61 1.18
C PHE A 131 7.62 -16.73 2.19
N ASP A 132 7.50 -16.35 3.46
CA ASP A 132 7.10 -17.25 4.55
C ASP A 132 5.81 -16.73 5.21
N LEU A 133 4.73 -17.49 5.09
CA LEU A 133 3.44 -17.15 5.69
C LEU A 133 3.52 -17.04 7.21
N ASN A 134 4.40 -17.78 7.87
CA ASN A 134 4.58 -17.73 9.32
C ASN A 134 5.19 -16.40 9.77
N TYR A 135 5.98 -15.76 8.91
CA TYR A 135 6.51 -14.43 9.17
C TYR A 135 5.41 -13.37 9.17
N TYR A 136 4.43 -13.49 8.29
CA TYR A 136 3.34 -12.51 8.13
C TYR A 136 2.14 -12.75 9.05
N ILE A 137 1.81 -14.02 9.36
CA ILE A 137 0.74 -14.38 10.28
C ILE A 137 1.35 -14.79 11.61
N ARG A 138 1.28 -13.90 12.60
CA ARG A 138 1.86 -14.11 13.93
C ARG A 138 0.78 -14.16 14.99
N ASP A 139 1.02 -14.99 16.00
CA ASP A 139 0.32 -14.92 17.26
C ASP A 139 0.86 -13.76 18.08
N TYR A 140 -0.04 -12.87 18.46
CA TYR A 140 0.25 -11.83 19.44
C TYR A 140 -0.27 -12.29 20.78
N ASP A 141 0.60 -12.96 21.54
CA ASP A 141 0.34 -13.22 22.96
C ASP A 141 0.58 -11.92 23.74
N TYR A 142 -0.50 -11.36 24.24
CA TYR A 142 -0.53 -10.06 24.93
C TYR A 142 0.12 -10.13 26.31
N GLU A 143 0.43 -11.32 26.82
CA GLU A 143 1.09 -11.54 28.11
C GLU A 143 2.60 -11.19 28.14
N GLY A 144 3.09 -10.42 27.15
CA GLY A 144 4.27 -9.58 27.32
C GLY A 144 5.62 -10.19 26.88
N LYS A 145 5.67 -11.04 25.86
CA LYS A 145 6.93 -11.65 25.39
C LYS A 145 7.40 -11.27 23.98
N LEU A 146 6.61 -10.54 23.21
CA LEU A 146 7.07 -9.98 21.94
C LEU A 146 7.54 -8.55 22.18
N ALA A 147 8.86 -8.36 22.22
CA ALA A 147 9.45 -7.05 22.04
C ALA A 147 9.06 -6.56 20.64
N LEU A 148 8.02 -5.73 20.57
CA LEU A 148 7.70 -5.01 19.34
C LEU A 148 8.92 -4.13 19.01
N PRO A 149 9.30 -4.01 17.72
CA PRO A 149 10.50 -3.27 17.33
C PRO A 149 10.44 -1.79 17.73
N CYS A 150 9.26 -1.25 18.06
CA CYS A 150 9.09 0.07 18.67
C CYS A 150 8.16 0.03 19.89
N PRO A 151 8.55 0.62 21.04
CA PRO A 151 7.67 0.82 22.19
C PRO A 151 6.40 1.62 21.87
N CYS A 152 6.49 2.50 20.88
CA CYS A 152 5.37 3.31 20.38
C CYS A 152 4.25 2.46 19.77
N TYR A 153 4.59 1.34 19.15
CA TYR A 153 3.65 0.43 18.50
C TYR A 153 2.89 -0.40 19.52
N GLU A 154 3.55 -0.76 20.63
CA GLU A 154 2.96 -1.52 21.72
C GLU A 154 1.85 -0.73 22.41
N GLU A 155 2.09 0.55 22.72
CA GLU A 155 1.08 1.39 23.38
C GLU A 155 -0.12 1.66 22.46
N HIS A 156 0.11 1.83 21.15
CA HIS A 156 -0.95 2.08 20.19
C HIS A 156 -1.80 0.82 19.94
N LEU A 157 -1.17 -0.33 19.71
CA LEU A 157 -1.87 -1.62 19.68
C LEU A 157 -2.63 -1.87 20.98
N ARG A 158 -2.04 -1.49 22.13
CA ARG A 158 -2.70 -1.68 23.42
C ARG A 158 -4.00 -0.91 23.55
N ARG A 159 -3.99 0.37 23.15
CA ARG A 159 -5.19 1.21 23.15
C ARG A 159 -6.24 0.65 22.20
N VAL A 160 -5.84 0.30 20.97
CA VAL A 160 -6.79 -0.21 19.98
C VAL A 160 -7.40 -1.55 20.42
N CYS A 161 -6.61 -2.47 20.99
CA CYS A 161 -7.12 -3.73 21.53
C CYS A 161 -8.03 -3.51 22.76
N SER A 162 -7.70 -2.56 23.64
CA SER A 162 -8.55 -2.18 24.78
C SER A 162 -9.89 -1.60 24.33
N ASP A 163 -9.87 -0.71 23.35
CA ASP A 163 -11.08 -0.07 22.83
C ASP A 163 -11.97 -1.10 22.11
N LEU A 164 -11.37 -1.99 21.32
CA LEU A 164 -12.08 -3.07 20.64
C LEU A 164 -12.69 -4.08 21.62
N THR A 165 -11.96 -4.48 22.65
CA THR A 165 -12.52 -5.39 23.67
C THR A 165 -13.67 -4.73 24.41
N GLN A 166 -13.60 -3.44 24.75
CA GLN A 166 -14.74 -2.72 25.34
C GLN A 166 -15.96 -2.63 24.42
N VAL A 167 -15.76 -2.48 23.11
CA VAL A 167 -16.85 -2.45 22.13
C VAL A 167 -17.48 -3.83 21.95
N CYS A 168 -16.67 -4.89 21.93
CA CYS A 168 -17.14 -6.25 21.63
C CYS A 168 -17.75 -6.97 22.83
N PHE A 169 -17.35 -6.63 24.06
CA PHE A 169 -17.88 -7.24 25.30
C PHE A 169 -18.95 -6.39 26.01
N ARG A 170 -19.45 -5.32 25.36
CA ARG A 170 -20.56 -4.48 25.88
C ARG A 170 -21.97 -4.90 25.42
N ASN A 171 -22.09 -5.97 24.64
CA ASN A 171 -23.36 -6.60 24.27
C ASN A 171 -23.57 -7.90 25.04
#